data_AF-A0A1R3GYN0-F1
#
_entry.id   AF-A0A1R3GYN0-F1
#
_cell.length_a   1.000
_cell.length_b   1.000
_cell.length_c   1.000
_cell.angle_alpha   90.00
_cell.angle_beta   90.00
_cell.angle_gamma   90.00
#
_symmetry.space_group_name_H-M   'P 1'
#
loop_
_entity.id
_entity.type
_entity.pdbx_description
1 polymer ?
#
loop_
_entity_poly.entity_id
_entity_poly.type
_entity_poly.pdbx_seq_one_letter_code
_entity_poly.pdbx_strand_id
1 'polypeptide(L)'
;MPLLQVLDLSHTSIKSLPKSLPKLVALKNLLLRCCDLFMELSSQIGELRNLEELDLDQTQIIDLPADMGKLLKLRHLRVSFYPLCGKKKLKSNITIHPGIISNLLQLTDLSIGVDPIDKRWHDIVEVVLKEVSNLKMLRSLSLYLPKSQLLDYMISIYPSLSRFRFPVGHIKRRIIISCVPQETEAEFRNWDK
;
A
#
# COMPACT_ATOMS: atom_id res chain seq x y z
N MET A 1 -6.94 6.81 -27.30
CA MET A 1 -7.45 5.46 -26.94
C MET A 1 -8.60 5.60 -25.95
N PRO A 2 -9.79 6.03 -26.38
CA PRO A 2 -10.90 6.36 -25.47
C PRO A 2 -11.53 5.14 -24.79
N LEU A 3 -11.23 3.93 -25.28
CA LEU A 3 -11.79 2.66 -24.80
C LEU A 3 -10.81 1.84 -23.95
N LEU A 4 -9.60 2.35 -23.68
CA LEU A 4 -8.63 1.60 -22.88
C LEU A 4 -9.13 1.45 -21.45
N GLN A 5 -9.35 0.21 -21.02
CA GLN A 5 -9.85 -0.10 -19.67
C GLN A 5 -8.74 -0.53 -18.72
N VAL A 6 -7.67 -1.15 -19.23
CA VAL A 6 -6.55 -1.65 -18.44
C VAL A 6 -5.27 -1.03 -18.97
N LEU A 7 -4.51 -0.41 -18.08
CA LEU A 7 -3.16 0.09 -18.36
C LEU A 7 -2.22 -0.57 -17.35
N ASP A 8 -1.47 -1.55 -17.84
CA ASP A 8 -0.42 -2.21 -17.07
C ASP A 8 0.95 -1.65 -17.48
N LEU A 9 1.60 -1.02 -16.53
CA LEU A 9 2.96 -0.47 -16.62
C LEU A 9 3.87 -1.12 -15.57
N SER A 10 3.47 -2.27 -15.03
CA SER A 10 4.26 -3.02 -14.04
C SER A 10 5.62 -3.42 -14.62
N HIS A 11 6.63 -3.51 -13.75
CA HIS A 11 8.01 -3.88 -14.11
C HIS A 11 8.66 -2.94 -15.14
N THR A 12 8.26 -1.67 -15.15
CA THR A 12 8.86 -0.64 -16.01
C THR A 12 9.70 0.35 -15.21
N SER A 13 10.57 1.08 -15.91
CA SER A 13 11.36 2.18 -15.33
C SER A 13 10.63 3.52 -15.34
N ILE A 14 9.29 3.51 -15.25
CA ILE A 14 8.49 4.73 -15.26
C ILE A 14 8.77 5.58 -14.02
N LYS A 15 9.02 6.87 -14.23
CA LYS A 15 9.28 7.83 -13.14
C LYS A 15 8.05 8.61 -12.73
N SER A 16 7.17 8.87 -13.68
CA SER A 16 5.94 9.65 -13.50
C SER A 16 4.93 9.30 -14.58
N LEU A 17 3.65 9.53 -14.29
CA LEU A 17 2.57 9.38 -15.27
C LEU A 17 2.48 10.64 -16.14
N PRO A 18 2.17 10.51 -17.44
CA PRO A 18 2.07 11.66 -18.33
C PRO A 18 0.83 12.52 -18.01
N LYS A 19 0.91 13.83 -18.27
CA LYS A 19 -0.21 14.77 -18.07
C LYS A 19 -1.48 14.43 -18.87
N SER A 20 -1.36 13.56 -19.86
CA SER A 20 -2.45 13.07 -20.69
C SER A 20 -3.17 11.85 -20.10
N LEU A 21 -2.74 11.28 -18.97
CA LEU A 21 -3.36 10.11 -18.35
C LEU A 21 -4.87 10.29 -18.12
N PRO A 22 -5.39 11.44 -17.65
CA PRO A 22 -6.83 11.65 -17.47
C PRO A 22 -7.67 11.53 -18.74
N LYS A 23 -7.05 11.62 -19.93
CA LYS A 23 -7.75 11.42 -21.21
C LYS A 23 -8.22 9.97 -21.40
N LEU A 24 -7.70 9.03 -20.60
CA LEU A 24 -8.14 7.63 -20.57
C LEU A 24 -9.43 7.49 -19.75
N VAL A 25 -10.51 8.11 -20.23
CA VAL A 25 -11.79 8.22 -19.51
C VAL A 25 -12.45 6.86 -19.21
N ALA A 26 -12.13 5.82 -19.98
CA ALA A 26 -12.64 4.46 -19.77
C ALA A 26 -11.73 3.59 -18.88
N LEU A 27 -10.63 4.13 -18.36
CA LEU A 27 -9.66 3.37 -17.59
C LEU A 27 -10.27 2.92 -16.26
N LYS A 28 -10.17 1.61 -16.01
CA LYS A 28 -10.65 0.91 -14.82
C LYS A 28 -9.51 0.37 -13.98
N ASN A 29 -8.44 -0.12 -14.60
CA ASN A 29 -7.33 -0.74 -13.89
C ASN A 29 -6.03 -0.04 -14.29
N LEU A 30 -5.32 0.49 -13.29
CA LEU A 30 -3.98 1.06 -13.44
C LEU A 30 -3.02 0.25 -12.57
N LEU A 31 -2.13 -0.48 -13.22
CA LEU A 31 -1.17 -1.36 -12.56
C LEU A 31 0.25 -0.82 -12.76
N LEU A 32 0.96 -0.57 -11.67
CA LEU A 32 2.29 0.03 -11.61
C LEU A 32 3.19 -0.76 -10.66
N ARG A 33 3.03 -2.09 -10.64
CA ARG A 33 3.77 -2.95 -9.71
C ARG A 33 5.25 -3.01 -10.05
N CYS A 34 6.11 -3.07 -9.04
CA CYS A 34 7.56 -3.23 -9.25
C CYS A 34 8.17 -2.12 -10.13
N CYS A 35 7.72 -0.88 -9.94
CA CYS A 35 8.25 0.30 -10.62
C CYS A 35 9.19 1.07 -9.68
N ASP A 36 10.45 0.62 -9.62
CA ASP A 36 11.45 1.09 -8.65
C ASP A 36 11.83 2.58 -8.78
N LEU A 37 11.46 3.24 -9.88
CA LEU A 37 11.73 4.66 -10.11
C LEU A 37 10.50 5.55 -9.93
N PHE A 38 9.32 4.95 -9.69
CA PHE A 38 8.08 5.68 -9.54
C PHE A 38 7.95 6.24 -8.12
N MET A 39 8.10 7.56 -7.99
CA MET A 39 8.19 8.23 -6.68
C MET A 39 6.99 9.13 -6.36
N GLU A 40 6.28 9.60 -7.38
CA GLU A 40 5.22 10.60 -7.22
C GLU A 40 3.97 10.21 -8.02
N LEU A 41 2.85 10.13 -7.32
CA LEU A 41 1.53 10.05 -7.93
C LEU A 41 0.94 11.46 -8.04
N SER A 42 0.79 11.95 -9.26
CA SER A 42 0.20 13.28 -9.50
C SER A 42 -1.26 13.35 -9.04
N SER A 43 -1.70 14.54 -8.59
CA SER A 43 -3.10 14.87 -8.28
C SER A 43 -4.09 14.55 -9.42
N GLN A 44 -3.59 14.52 -10.66
CA GLN A 44 -4.38 14.17 -11.83
C GLN A 44 -4.97 12.74 -11.77
N ILE A 45 -4.47 11.86 -10.89
CA ILE A 45 -5.09 10.56 -10.65
C ILE A 45 -6.58 10.70 -10.29
N GLY A 46 -6.96 11.74 -9.54
CA GLY A 46 -8.35 11.99 -9.13
C GLY A 46 -9.31 12.29 -10.29
N GLU A 47 -8.80 12.53 -11.50
CA GLU A 47 -9.61 12.73 -12.70
C GLU A 47 -10.05 11.40 -13.35
N LEU A 48 -9.42 10.28 -13.00
CA LEU A 48 -9.78 8.94 -13.49
C LEU A 48 -11.01 8.39 -12.76
N ARG A 49 -12.17 9.02 -12.96
CA ARG A 49 -13.43 8.73 -12.24
C ARG A 49 -13.96 7.31 -12.42
N ASN A 50 -13.47 6.57 -13.40
CA ASN A 50 -13.85 5.18 -13.68
C ASN A 50 -12.86 4.15 -13.13
N LEU A 51 -11.80 4.59 -12.44
CA LEU A 51 -10.81 3.68 -11.88
C LEU A 51 -11.43 2.82 -10.77
N GLU A 52 -11.31 1.51 -10.92
CA GLU A 52 -11.78 0.47 -10.01
C GLU A 52 -10.61 -0.21 -9.27
N GLU A 53 -9.42 -0.25 -9.89
CA GLU A 53 -8.21 -0.85 -9.33
C GLU A 53 -6.99 0.04 -9.55
N LEU A 54 -6.25 0.29 -8.46
CA LEU A 54 -4.96 0.97 -8.46
C LEU A 54 -3.96 0.12 -7.69
N ASP A 55 -2.95 -0.39 -8.39
CA ASP A 55 -1.88 -1.19 -7.80
C ASP A 55 -0.53 -0.48 -7.95
N LEU A 56 -0.01 0.02 -6.82
CA LEU A 56 1.27 0.71 -6.66
C LEU A 56 2.22 -0.11 -5.76
N ASP A 57 2.02 -1.42 -5.68
CA ASP A 57 2.87 -2.28 -4.87
C ASP A 57 4.31 -2.33 -5.40
N GLN A 58 5.29 -2.37 -4.50
CA GLN A 58 6.72 -2.32 -4.81
C GLN A 58 7.11 -1.11 -5.68
N THR A 59 6.57 0.06 -5.34
CA THR A 59 7.02 1.36 -5.88
C THR A 59 7.79 2.15 -4.83
N GLN A 60 8.37 3.29 -5.24
CA GLN A 60 9.07 4.22 -4.32
C GLN A 60 8.19 5.42 -3.96
N ILE A 61 6.86 5.26 -4.03
CA ILE A 61 5.92 6.32 -3.71
C ILE A 61 6.01 6.70 -2.24
N ILE A 62 5.96 8.01 -1.96
CA ILE A 62 6.06 8.58 -0.62
C ILE A 62 4.80 9.33 -0.20
N ASP A 63 3.93 9.68 -1.15
CA ASP A 63 2.75 10.50 -0.92
C ASP A 63 1.55 9.97 -1.72
N LEU A 64 0.38 10.03 -1.11
CA LEU A 64 -0.90 9.84 -1.78
C LEU A 64 -1.63 11.19 -1.84
N PRO A 65 -1.85 11.76 -3.04
CA PRO A 65 -2.41 13.10 -3.18
C PRO A 65 -3.87 13.14 -2.72
N ALA A 66 -4.28 14.27 -2.12
CA ALA A 66 -5.65 14.48 -1.63
C ALA A 66 -6.74 14.22 -2.69
N ASP A 67 -6.43 14.51 -3.95
CA ASP A 67 -7.32 14.29 -5.09
C ASP A 67 -7.66 12.81 -5.33
N MET A 68 -6.89 11.86 -4.77
CA MET A 68 -7.22 10.44 -4.83
C MET A 68 -8.58 10.14 -4.18
N GLY A 69 -9.04 10.96 -3.23
CA GLY A 69 -10.38 10.87 -2.65
C GLY A 69 -11.52 11.07 -3.65
N LYS A 70 -11.24 11.54 -4.88
CA LYS A 70 -12.22 11.68 -5.98
C LYS A 70 -12.48 10.37 -6.74
N LEU A 71 -11.72 9.31 -6.47
CA LEU A 71 -11.85 7.99 -7.11
C LEU A 71 -13.02 7.20 -6.51
N LEU A 72 -14.25 7.68 -6.70
CA LEU A 72 -15.45 7.15 -6.04
C LEU A 72 -15.81 5.70 -6.42
N LYS A 73 -15.24 5.18 -7.51
CA LYS A 73 -15.43 3.80 -7.99
C LYS A 73 -14.28 2.87 -7.60
N LEU A 74 -13.27 3.35 -6.89
CA LEU A 74 -12.11 2.53 -6.53
C LEU A 74 -12.54 1.44 -5.55
N ARG A 75 -12.24 0.19 -5.91
CA ARG A 75 -12.58 -1.01 -5.14
C ARG A 75 -11.34 -1.67 -4.56
N HIS A 76 -10.24 -1.67 -5.31
CA HIS A 76 -8.98 -2.28 -4.91
C HIS A 76 -7.88 -1.23 -4.92
N LEU A 77 -7.25 -1.01 -3.76
CA LEU A 77 -6.11 -0.14 -3.61
C LEU A 77 -4.97 -0.92 -2.96
N ARG A 78 -3.84 -1.02 -3.68
CA ARG A 78 -2.58 -1.53 -3.13
C ARG A 78 -1.52 -0.47 -3.24
N VAL A 79 -0.83 -0.21 -2.14
CA VAL A 79 0.28 0.74 -2.08
C VAL A 79 1.35 0.18 -1.15
N SER A 80 2.61 0.43 -1.46
CA SER A 80 3.71 0.10 -0.56
C SER A 80 4.62 1.29 -0.33
N PHE A 81 4.94 1.59 0.93
CA PHE A 81 5.94 2.59 1.30
C PHE A 81 7.20 1.89 1.82
N TYR A 82 8.17 1.70 0.95
CA TYR A 82 9.49 1.18 1.33
C TYR A 82 10.55 2.29 1.29
N PRO A 83 11.50 2.29 2.24
CA PRO A 83 12.58 3.26 2.22
C PRO A 83 13.46 3.04 0.98
N LEU A 84 13.78 4.14 0.28
CA LEU A 84 14.66 4.16 -0.89
C LEU A 84 15.96 3.38 -0.60
N CYS A 85 16.14 2.26 -1.28
CA CYS A 85 17.36 1.47 -1.18
C CYS A 85 18.46 2.18 -1.98
N GLY A 86 19.26 3.02 -1.32
CA GLY A 86 20.64 3.28 -1.76
C GLY A 86 21.01 4.60 -2.42
N LYS A 87 20.12 5.58 -2.68
CA LYS A 87 20.56 6.90 -3.20
C LYS A 87 19.78 8.06 -2.56
N LYS A 88 20.50 8.84 -1.73
CA LYS A 88 20.10 10.06 -1.01
C LYS A 88 18.78 9.90 -0.22
N LYS A 89 18.89 9.89 1.12
CA LYS A 89 17.77 10.15 2.04
C LYS A 89 17.14 11.50 1.69
N LEU A 90 16.16 11.51 0.78
CA LEU A 90 15.19 12.58 0.78
C LEU A 90 14.40 12.36 2.06
N LYS A 91 14.48 13.31 2.99
CA LYS A 91 13.72 13.32 4.25
C LYS A 91 12.22 13.56 3.97
N SER A 92 11.66 12.91 2.96
CA SER A 92 10.23 12.96 2.70
C SER A 92 9.56 12.03 3.69
N ASN A 93 8.71 12.57 4.53
CA ASN A 93 7.84 11.75 5.35
C ASN A 93 6.84 11.03 4.45
N ILE A 94 6.39 9.85 4.87
CA ILE A 94 5.21 9.24 4.24
C ILE A 94 4.08 10.22 4.50
N THR A 95 3.36 10.60 3.45
CA THR A 95 2.20 11.49 3.58
C THR A 95 0.99 10.77 2.99
N ILE A 96 -0.05 10.63 3.79
CA ILE A 96 -1.37 10.24 3.34
C ILE A 96 -2.26 11.38 3.81
N HIS A 97 -2.74 12.20 2.88
CA HIS A 97 -3.62 13.31 3.27
C HIS A 97 -4.87 12.78 3.96
N PRO A 98 -5.25 13.39 5.10
CA PRO A 98 -6.39 12.92 5.86
C PRO A 98 -7.67 13.03 5.04
N GLY A 99 -8.53 12.03 5.15
CA GLY A 99 -9.82 11.94 4.50
C GLY A 99 -9.79 11.27 3.12
N ILE A 100 -8.62 10.95 2.58
CA ILE A 100 -8.54 10.23 1.29
C ILE A 100 -9.25 8.89 1.40
N ILE A 101 -8.85 8.05 2.37
CA ILE A 101 -9.31 6.68 2.47
C ILE A 101 -10.79 6.67 2.85
N SER A 102 -11.23 7.56 3.74
CA SER A 102 -12.64 7.66 4.12
C SER A 102 -13.57 8.07 2.97
N ASN A 103 -13.05 8.75 1.94
CA ASN A 103 -13.85 9.14 0.77
C ASN A 103 -14.02 8.01 -0.26
N LEU A 104 -13.21 6.95 -0.17
CA LEU A 104 -13.27 5.78 -1.06
C LEU A 104 -14.37 4.82 -0.61
N LEU A 105 -15.63 5.26 -0.69
CA LEU A 105 -16.78 4.55 -0.10
C LEU A 105 -17.03 3.15 -0.70
N GLN A 106 -16.57 2.89 -1.93
CA GLN A 106 -16.69 1.60 -2.62
C GLN A 106 -15.49 0.66 -2.39
N LEU A 107 -14.49 1.08 -1.58
CA LEU A 107 -13.29 0.31 -1.37
C LEU A 107 -13.63 -1.01 -0.67
N THR A 108 -13.28 -2.12 -1.33
CA THR A 108 -13.46 -3.48 -0.81
C THR A 108 -12.15 -4.06 -0.33
N ASP A 109 -11.03 -3.68 -0.92
CA ASP A 109 -9.73 -4.26 -0.67
C ASP A 109 -8.69 -3.16 -0.54
N LEU A 110 -8.09 -3.06 0.65
CA LEU A 110 -7.01 -2.13 0.94
C LEU A 110 -5.77 -2.89 1.40
N SER A 111 -4.66 -2.70 0.71
CA SER A 111 -3.34 -3.18 1.14
C SER A 111 -2.37 -2.02 1.22
N ILE A 112 -1.79 -1.82 2.40
CA ILE A 112 -0.73 -0.84 2.66
C ILE A 112 0.50 -1.62 3.15
N GLY A 113 1.44 -1.86 2.24
CA GLY A 113 2.74 -2.42 2.54
C GLY A 113 3.65 -1.34 3.12
N VAL A 114 4.38 -1.66 4.18
CA VAL A 114 5.38 -0.76 4.77
C VAL A 114 6.56 -1.56 5.28
N ASP A 115 7.71 -0.91 5.44
CA ASP A 115 8.80 -1.49 6.22
C ASP A 115 8.44 -1.44 7.73
N PRO A 116 8.38 -2.60 8.43
CA PRO A 116 8.13 -2.66 9.88
C PRO A 116 9.06 -1.83 10.77
N ILE A 117 10.23 -1.48 10.26
CA ILE A 117 11.26 -0.70 10.98
C ILE A 117 11.05 0.81 10.76
N ASP A 118 10.23 1.20 9.77
CA ASP A 118 10.00 2.60 9.45
C ASP A 118 9.13 3.28 10.50
N LYS A 119 9.75 4.19 11.27
CA LYS A 119 9.09 4.97 12.30
C LYS A 119 8.01 5.90 11.72
N ARG A 120 8.14 6.34 10.47
CA ARG A 120 7.17 7.25 9.82
C ARG A 120 5.77 6.62 9.76
N TRP A 121 5.69 5.30 9.59
CA TRP A 121 4.41 4.59 9.58
C TRP A 121 3.72 4.60 10.95
N HIS A 122 4.47 4.63 12.05
CA HIS A 122 3.91 4.56 13.39
C HIS A 122 3.06 5.80 13.71
N ASP A 123 3.43 6.96 13.16
CA ASP A 123 2.70 8.21 13.37
C ASP A 123 1.42 8.30 12.50
N ILE A 124 1.35 7.50 11.42
CA ILE A 124 0.29 7.58 10.40
C ILE A 124 -0.74 6.46 10.56
N VAL A 125 -0.34 5.30 11.08
CA VAL A 125 -1.19 4.11 11.15
C VAL A 125 -2.48 4.35 11.93
N GLU A 126 -2.45 5.13 13.01
CA GLU A 126 -3.65 5.45 13.80
C GLU A 126 -4.65 6.29 12.99
N VAL A 127 -4.16 7.27 12.21
CA VAL A 127 -4.98 8.10 11.33
C VAL A 127 -5.60 7.24 10.23
N VAL A 128 -4.80 6.37 9.60
CA VAL A 128 -5.27 5.44 8.57
C VAL A 128 -6.35 4.52 9.13
N LEU A 129 -6.16 3.95 10.31
CA LEU A 129 -7.14 3.06 10.92
C LEU A 129 -8.46 3.77 11.22
N LYS A 130 -8.42 5.03 11.70
CA LYS A 130 -9.61 5.87 11.89
C LYS A 130 -10.35 6.15 10.58
N GLU A 131 -9.64 6.30 9.47
CA GLU A 131 -10.30 6.47 8.16
C GLU A 131 -10.92 5.17 7.67
N VAL A 132 -10.18 4.07 7.79
CA VAL A 132 -10.59 2.73 7.37
C VAL A 132 -11.78 2.22 8.17
N SER A 133 -11.92 2.61 9.45
CA SER A 133 -13.07 2.22 10.27
C SER A 133 -14.41 2.72 9.73
N ASN A 134 -14.41 3.79 8.92
CA ASN A 134 -15.61 4.37 8.30
C ASN A 134 -16.02 3.62 7.01
N LEU A 135 -15.19 2.73 6.49
CA LEU A 135 -15.43 2.00 5.25
C LEU A 135 -16.33 0.78 5.47
N LYS A 136 -17.61 0.94 5.14
CA LYS A 136 -18.62 -0.11 5.33
C LYS A 136 -18.45 -1.30 4.37
N MET A 137 -17.92 -1.06 3.18
CA MET A 137 -17.78 -2.07 2.11
C MET A 137 -16.49 -2.88 2.17
N LEU A 138 -15.57 -2.53 3.08
CA LEU A 138 -14.25 -3.15 3.13
C LEU A 138 -14.31 -4.62 3.53
N ARG A 139 -13.82 -5.51 2.69
CA ARG A 139 -13.81 -6.98 2.87
C ARG A 139 -12.42 -7.50 3.19
N SER A 140 -11.39 -6.84 2.68
CA SER A 140 -10.00 -7.18 2.93
C SER A 140 -9.23 -5.94 3.37
N LEU A 141 -8.46 -6.08 4.44
CA LEU A 141 -7.57 -5.05 4.96
C LEU A 141 -6.24 -5.70 5.32
N SER A 142 -5.17 -5.23 4.67
CA SER A 142 -3.81 -5.66 4.94
C SER A 142 -2.98 -4.42 5.25
N LEU A 143 -2.56 -4.28 6.50
CA LEU A 143 -1.60 -3.26 6.92
C LEU A 143 -0.82 -3.76 8.13
N TYR A 144 0.35 -3.19 8.35
CA TYR A 144 1.21 -3.54 9.47
C TYR A 144 0.85 -2.74 10.74
N LEU A 145 0.77 -3.40 11.89
CA LEU A 145 0.64 -2.71 13.19
C LEU A 145 1.97 -2.75 13.95
N PRO A 146 2.53 -1.59 14.33
CA PRO A 146 3.81 -1.58 15.03
C PRO A 146 3.82 -2.22 16.41
N LYS A 147 2.72 -2.10 17.15
CA LYS A 147 2.59 -2.55 18.54
C LYS A 147 1.31 -3.36 18.70
N SER A 148 1.35 -4.41 19.52
CA SER A 148 0.16 -5.21 19.85
C SER A 148 -0.85 -4.47 20.72
N GLN A 149 -0.38 -3.60 21.61
CA GLN A 149 -1.26 -2.75 22.43
C GLN A 149 -2.17 -1.85 21.59
N LEU A 150 -1.70 -1.42 20.40
CA LEU A 150 -2.52 -0.66 19.48
C LEU A 150 -3.68 -1.51 18.95
N LEU A 151 -3.48 -2.82 18.73
CA LEU A 151 -4.56 -3.69 18.26
C LEU A 151 -5.70 -3.76 19.27
N ASP A 152 -5.39 -4.02 20.55
CA ASP A 152 -6.40 -4.16 21.61
C ASP A 152 -7.20 -2.87 21.81
N TYR A 153 -6.49 -1.74 21.88
CA TYR A 153 -7.09 -0.41 21.99
C TYR A 153 -7.98 -0.09 20.76
N MET A 154 -7.50 -0.40 19.56
CA MET A 154 -8.22 -0.08 18.33
C MET A 154 -9.44 -0.96 18.10
N ILE A 155 -9.40 -2.24 18.48
CA ILE A 155 -10.59 -3.10 18.44
C ILE A 155 -11.67 -2.57 19.39
N SER A 156 -11.28 -2.03 20.55
CA SER A 156 -12.22 -1.41 21.49
C SER A 156 -12.91 -0.16 20.92
N ILE A 157 -12.18 0.67 20.17
CA ILE A 157 -12.72 1.93 19.61
C ILE A 157 -13.46 1.68 18.28
N TYR A 158 -12.94 0.75 17.48
CA TYR A 158 -13.43 0.44 16.14
C TYR A 158 -13.77 -1.05 16.03
N PRO A 159 -14.92 -1.50 16.58
CA PRO A 159 -15.32 -2.90 16.54
C PRO A 159 -15.44 -3.46 15.12
N SER A 160 -15.69 -2.60 14.11
CA SER A 160 -15.73 -2.97 12.70
C SER A 160 -14.41 -3.56 12.18
N LEU A 161 -13.28 -3.24 12.82
CA LEU A 161 -11.97 -3.73 12.42
C LEU A 161 -11.61 -5.11 12.99
N SER A 162 -12.36 -5.61 13.99
CA SER A 162 -12.12 -6.91 14.64
C SER A 162 -12.20 -8.11 13.69
N ARG A 163 -12.89 -7.97 12.56
CA ARG A 163 -13.00 -9.01 11.53
C ARG A 163 -11.72 -9.20 10.70
N PHE A 164 -10.80 -8.24 10.75
CA PHE A 164 -9.57 -8.27 9.97
C PHE A 164 -8.41 -8.83 10.80
N ARG A 165 -7.47 -9.46 10.12
CA ARG A 165 -6.23 -9.97 10.73
C ARG A 165 -5.10 -9.03 10.38
N PHE A 166 -4.36 -8.60 11.40
CA PHE A 166 -3.25 -7.68 11.23
C PHE A 166 -1.93 -8.38 11.57
N PRO A 167 -0.89 -8.29 10.72
CA PRO A 167 0.47 -8.55 11.15
C PRO A 167 0.88 -7.50 12.18
N VAL A 168 1.31 -7.95 13.36
CA VAL A 168 1.64 -7.09 14.49
C VAL A 168 3.08 -7.32 14.97
N GLY A 169 3.78 -6.23 15.30
CA GLY A 169 5.10 -6.26 15.93
C GLY A 169 6.25 -6.46 14.95
N HIS A 170 7.49 -6.22 15.40
CA HIS A 170 8.66 -6.27 14.52
C HIS A 170 8.94 -7.67 13.98
N ILE A 171 8.31 -8.01 12.86
CA ILE A 171 8.73 -9.13 12.04
C ILE A 171 10.02 -8.66 11.36
N LYS A 172 11.17 -8.85 12.02
CA LYS A 172 12.45 -8.95 11.31
C LYS A 172 12.21 -9.97 10.21
N ARG A 173 12.34 -9.55 8.95
CA ARG A 173 12.32 -10.43 7.77
C ARG A 173 12.89 -11.80 8.15
N ARG A 174 12.06 -12.84 8.03
CA ARG A 174 12.45 -14.25 7.90
C ARG A 174 13.73 -14.61 8.66
N ILE A 175 13.65 -14.80 9.97
CA ILE A 175 14.26 -16.03 10.46
C ILE A 175 13.30 -17.09 9.96
N ILE A 176 13.71 -17.81 8.92
CA ILE A 176 13.15 -19.13 8.66
C ILE A 176 13.39 -19.86 9.99
N ILE A 177 12.39 -19.88 10.87
CA ILE A 177 12.33 -20.92 11.88
C ILE A 177 11.97 -22.13 11.04
N SER A 178 13.03 -22.69 10.48
CA SER A 178 13.06 -24.04 9.97
C SER A 178 12.48 -24.89 11.08
N CYS A 179 11.25 -25.39 10.90
CA CYS A 179 10.79 -26.55 11.65
C CYS A 179 11.59 -27.82 11.27
N VAL A 180 12.61 -27.67 10.42
CA VAL A 180 13.50 -28.72 9.98
C VAL A 180 14.63 -28.87 11.01
N PRO A 181 14.96 -30.10 11.43
CA PRO A 181 16.03 -30.38 12.37
C PRO A 181 17.37 -29.72 11.97
N GLN A 182 18.19 -29.37 12.95
CA GLN A 182 19.49 -28.69 12.76
C GLN A 182 20.40 -29.38 11.74
N GLU A 183 20.28 -30.70 11.59
CA GLU A 183 21.03 -31.50 10.61
C GLU A 183 20.72 -31.09 9.17
N THR A 184 19.45 -30.82 8.85
CA THR A 184 19.03 -30.44 7.49
C THR A 184 19.43 -29.01 7.16
N GLU A 185 19.53 -28.12 8.15
CA GLU A 185 20.05 -26.77 7.95
C GLU A 185 21.56 -26.78 7.68
N ALA A 186 22.31 -27.71 8.30
CA ALA A 186 23.73 -27.87 8.08
C ALA A 186 24.06 -28.39 6.66
N GLU A 187 23.24 -29.32 6.13
CA GLU A 187 23.39 -29.82 4.76
C GLU A 187 23.16 -28.72 3.71
N PHE A 188 22.14 -27.88 3.90
CA PHE A 188 21.82 -26.81 2.95
C PHE A 188 22.94 -25.76 2.84
N ARG A 189 23.59 -25.42 3.97
CA ARG A 189 24.73 -24.48 3.98
C ARG A 189 26.00 -25.03 3.33
N ASN A 190 26.10 -26.35 3.16
CA ASN A 190 27.24 -26.97 2.49
C ASN A 190 27.07 -27.04 0.97
N TRP A 191 25.88 -26.78 0.43
CA TRP A 191 25.65 -26.70 -1.03
C TRP A 191 25.96 -25.32 -1.64
N ASP A 192 26.10 -24.27 -0.83
CA ASP A 192 26.50 -22.92 -1.27
C ASP A 192 28.03 -22.68 -1.19
N LYS A 193 28.84 -23.75 -1.21
CA LYS A 193 30.31 -23.69 -1.31
C LYS A 193 30.84 -24.29 -2.59
#